data_AF-A0AAV9VUM2-F1
#
_entry.id   AF-A0AAV9VUM2-F1
#
_cell.length_a   1.000
_cell.length_b   1.000
_cell.length_c   1.000
_cell.angle_alpha   90.00
_cell.angle_beta   90.00
_cell.angle_gamma   90.00
#
_symmetry.space_group_name_H-M   'P 1'
#
loop_
_entity.id
_entity.type
_entity.pdbx_description
1 polymer ?
#
loop_
_entity_poly.entity_id
_entity_poly.type
_entity_poly.pdbx_seq_one_letter_code
_entity_poly.pdbx_strand_id
1 'polypeptide(L)'
;MPRVSIATTTVLSCVLFVALVHPATALAQSTSGTDTTLAVYPGLLGYIYLGCYNETLDITNDRAIYGGNVTKSTDMTVGKCLEICKGGGSYNYAGLEYTSECWCGPYLSDFSQKLEDGQCDLGCAGNNSQACGGALRVSVYKLQSNSAIGVLSGRISTRLVILASAVCAAVLLQ
;
A
#
# COMPACT_ATOMS: atom_id res chain seq x y z
N MET A 1 -31.55 87.63 -2.27
CA MET A 1 -31.11 87.71 -3.69
C MET A 1 -30.90 86.28 -4.20
N PRO A 2 -31.19 86.00 -5.47
CA PRO A 2 -32.23 85.03 -5.83
C PRO A 2 -31.74 83.83 -6.65
N ARG A 3 -32.61 82.80 -6.72
CA ARG A 3 -32.83 81.87 -7.86
C ARG A 3 -31.68 80.86 -8.15
N VAL A 4 -31.88 79.61 -8.57
CA VAL A 4 -33.01 78.90 -9.21
C VAL A 4 -32.67 77.39 -9.18
N SER A 5 -33.59 76.54 -8.71
CA SER A 5 -34.41 75.55 -9.46
C SER A 5 -33.70 74.26 -9.91
N ILE A 6 -34.14 73.10 -9.39
CA ILE A 6 -35.13 72.12 -9.93
C ILE A 6 -34.47 71.03 -10.79
N ALA A 7 -34.62 69.77 -10.36
CA ALA A 7 -35.01 68.61 -11.19
C ALA A 7 -35.16 67.37 -10.27
N THR A 8 -36.38 67.05 -9.79
CA THR A 8 -37.30 66.02 -10.38
C THR A 8 -36.78 64.59 -10.21
N THR A 9 -37.18 63.89 -9.15
CA THR A 9 -38.33 62.93 -9.06
C THR A 9 -38.07 61.52 -9.63
N THR A 10 -38.44 60.54 -8.80
CA THR A 10 -38.94 59.19 -9.11
C THR A 10 -37.98 58.16 -9.71
N VAL A 11 -37.34 57.36 -8.84
CA VAL A 11 -37.13 55.93 -9.08
C VAL A 11 -37.45 55.14 -7.82
N LEU A 12 -38.66 55.34 -7.29
CA LEU A 12 -39.26 54.53 -6.23
C LEU A 12 -40.44 53.77 -6.83
N SER A 13 -40.15 52.71 -7.60
CA SER A 13 -41.10 51.62 -7.90
C SER A 13 -40.47 50.65 -8.91
N CYS A 14 -39.75 49.63 -8.43
CA CYS A 14 -39.56 48.37 -9.17
C CYS A 14 -38.96 47.23 -8.31
N VAL A 15 -39.34 47.12 -7.02
CA VAL A 15 -38.83 46.04 -6.14
C VAL A 15 -39.93 45.08 -5.66
N LEU A 16 -41.11 45.12 -6.26
CA LEU A 16 -42.22 44.24 -5.88
C LEU A 16 -42.90 43.74 -7.15
N PHE A 17 -42.35 42.70 -7.78
CA PHE A 17 -43.03 41.74 -8.67
C PHE A 17 -41.95 40.98 -9.47
N VAL A 18 -41.33 39.94 -8.88
CA VAL A 18 -41.10 38.61 -9.51
C VAL A 18 -40.63 37.67 -8.39
N ALA A 19 -41.55 37.28 -7.51
CA ALA A 19 -41.37 36.11 -6.67
C ALA A 19 -42.55 35.20 -6.98
N LEU A 20 -42.42 34.37 -8.02
CA LEU A 20 -43.20 33.16 -8.30
C LEU A 20 -42.58 32.49 -9.54
N VAL A 21 -42.26 31.20 -9.40
CA VAL A 21 -41.88 30.21 -10.42
C VAL A 21 -40.49 30.29 -11.08
N HIS A 22 -39.43 30.03 -10.32
CA HIS A 22 -38.26 29.32 -10.87
C HIS A 22 -37.96 28.09 -10.01
N PRO A 23 -37.96 26.86 -10.56
CA PRO A 23 -37.40 25.72 -9.85
C PRO A 23 -35.91 25.98 -9.65
N ALA A 24 -35.48 26.05 -8.39
CA ALA A 24 -34.07 26.06 -8.04
C ALA A 24 -33.48 24.73 -8.52
N THR A 25 -32.90 24.72 -9.72
CA THR A 25 -31.99 23.67 -10.14
C THR A 25 -30.73 23.87 -9.31
N ALA A 26 -30.69 23.23 -8.14
CA ALA A 26 -29.47 23.09 -7.38
C ALA A 26 -28.48 22.37 -8.30
N LEU A 27 -27.49 23.11 -8.80
CA LEU A 27 -26.27 22.52 -9.30
C LEU A 27 -25.67 21.76 -8.11
N ALA A 28 -25.86 20.44 -8.08
CA ALA A 28 -25.03 19.57 -7.28
C ALA A 28 -23.60 19.81 -7.77
N GLN A 29 -22.84 20.60 -7.01
CA GLN A 29 -21.39 20.67 -7.18
C GLN A 29 -20.86 19.29 -6.83
N SER A 30 -20.64 18.48 -7.86
CA SER A 30 -19.81 17.29 -7.77
C SER A 30 -18.43 17.75 -7.32
N THR A 31 -18.14 17.60 -6.03
CA THR A 31 -16.77 17.70 -5.52
C THR A 31 -16.01 16.51 -6.11
N SER A 32 -15.34 16.76 -7.22
CA SER A 32 -14.25 15.92 -7.71
C SER A 32 -13.28 15.70 -6.55
N GLY A 33 -13.08 14.43 -6.21
CA GLY A 33 -12.42 14.00 -4.99
C GLY A 33 -11.07 14.67 -4.75
N THR A 34 -10.79 14.92 -3.48
CA THR A 34 -9.42 15.06 -2.98
C THR A 34 -8.62 13.87 -3.49
N ASP A 35 -7.59 14.15 -4.29
CA ASP A 35 -6.48 13.25 -4.61
C ASP A 35 -5.94 12.68 -3.30
N THR A 36 -6.52 11.55 -2.89
CA THR A 36 -6.16 10.85 -1.67
C THR A 36 -5.25 9.74 -2.12
N THR A 37 -3.98 10.09 -2.32
CA THR A 37 -2.94 9.11 -2.64
C THR A 37 -2.95 8.03 -1.57
N LEU A 38 -3.21 6.79 -1.95
CA LEU A 38 -3.24 5.66 -1.02
C LEU A 38 -1.86 5.45 -0.40
N ALA A 39 -1.82 5.14 0.89
CA ALA A 39 -0.58 4.88 1.57
C ALA A 39 -0.09 3.45 1.27
N VAL A 40 1.16 3.34 0.84
CA VAL A 40 1.88 2.06 0.81
C VAL A 40 2.20 1.65 2.23
N TYR A 41 1.69 0.48 2.65
CA TYR A 41 2.00 -0.07 3.96
C TYR A 41 3.38 -0.74 3.91
N PRO A 42 4.33 -0.43 4.83
CA PRO A 42 5.73 -0.85 4.67
C PRO A 42 5.95 -2.36 4.86
N GLY A 43 5.10 -3.03 5.64
CA GLY A 43 5.21 -4.45 5.95
C GLY A 43 4.95 -4.78 7.42
N LEU A 44 4.77 -6.07 7.72
CA LEU A 44 4.49 -6.64 9.04
C LEU A 44 4.93 -8.11 9.07
N LEU A 45 5.23 -8.66 10.26
CA LEU A 45 5.57 -10.09 10.43
C LEU A 45 6.78 -10.58 9.60
N GLY A 46 7.72 -9.68 9.31
CA GLY A 46 8.88 -9.96 8.47
C GLY A 46 8.59 -9.91 6.96
N TYR A 47 7.36 -9.63 6.55
CA TYR A 47 7.09 -9.22 5.18
C TYR A 47 7.47 -7.76 5.00
N ILE A 48 8.07 -7.47 3.85
CA ILE A 48 8.37 -6.11 3.39
C ILE A 48 7.64 -5.86 2.08
N TYR A 49 7.20 -4.62 1.87
CA TYR A 49 6.64 -4.22 0.58
C TYR A 49 7.71 -4.33 -0.51
N LEU A 50 7.38 -5.04 -1.59
CA LEU A 50 8.27 -5.25 -2.73
C LEU A 50 7.94 -4.29 -3.88
N GLY A 51 6.66 -3.95 -4.06
CA GLY A 51 6.18 -3.04 -5.09
C GLY A 51 4.77 -3.38 -5.59
N CYS A 52 4.27 -2.57 -6.50
CA CYS A 52 3.13 -2.91 -7.33
C CYS A 52 3.57 -3.77 -8.53
N TYR A 53 2.80 -4.81 -8.87
CA TYR A 53 3.11 -5.75 -9.95
C TYR A 53 1.87 -6.01 -10.81
N ASN A 54 2.03 -6.37 -12.10
CA ASN A 54 0.90 -6.82 -12.92
C ASN A 54 0.50 -8.26 -12.59
N GLU A 55 -0.80 -8.54 -12.71
CA GLU A 55 -1.29 -9.91 -12.84
C GLU A 55 -0.83 -10.55 -14.16
N THR A 56 -0.85 -11.88 -14.21
CA THR A 56 -0.34 -12.67 -15.35
C THR A 56 -1.41 -13.50 -16.05
N LEU A 57 -2.67 -13.44 -15.59
CA LEU A 57 -3.79 -14.18 -16.19
C LEU A 57 -3.85 -14.03 -17.72
N ASP A 58 -3.73 -12.80 -18.22
CA ASP A 58 -3.83 -12.50 -19.65
C ASP A 58 -2.55 -12.85 -20.45
N ILE A 59 -1.48 -13.28 -19.78
CA ILE A 59 -0.18 -13.58 -20.38
C ILE A 59 0.07 -15.09 -20.38
N THR A 60 -0.05 -15.74 -19.23
CA THR A 60 0.31 -17.15 -19.04
C THR A 60 -0.87 -18.03 -18.63
N ASN A 61 -2.08 -17.46 -18.45
CA ASN A 61 -3.23 -18.14 -17.84
C ASN A 61 -2.90 -18.68 -16.43
N ASP A 62 -1.96 -18.04 -15.74
CA ASP A 62 -1.57 -18.31 -14.36
C ASP A 62 -1.55 -17.00 -13.56
N ARG A 63 -1.42 -17.08 -12.24
CA ARG A 63 -1.49 -15.94 -11.32
C ARG A 63 -0.11 -15.35 -11.05
N ALA A 64 -0.06 -14.05 -10.75
CA ALA A 64 1.20 -13.39 -10.43
C ALA A 64 1.89 -14.06 -9.22
N ILE A 65 1.11 -14.33 -8.17
CA ILE A 65 1.54 -15.15 -7.03
C ILE A 65 0.82 -16.50 -7.12
N TYR A 66 1.59 -17.59 -7.14
CA TYR A 66 1.05 -18.93 -7.38
C TYR A 66 1.66 -19.98 -6.46
N GLY A 67 1.06 -21.17 -6.46
CA GLY A 67 1.51 -22.33 -5.66
C GLY A 67 1.09 -22.29 -4.19
N GLY A 68 0.18 -21.40 -3.79
CA GLY A 68 -0.38 -21.32 -2.45
C GLY A 68 -1.91 -21.15 -2.44
N ASN A 69 -2.44 -20.28 -1.59
CA ASN A 69 -3.87 -20.09 -1.38
C ASN A 69 -4.32 -18.65 -1.64
N VAL A 70 -5.61 -18.51 -1.96
CA VAL A 70 -6.30 -17.21 -2.04
C VAL A 70 -7.36 -17.12 -0.94
N THR A 71 -7.52 -15.94 -0.36
CA THR A 71 -8.60 -15.62 0.59
C THR A 71 -9.23 -14.31 0.20
N LYS A 72 -10.56 -14.23 0.16
CA LYS A 72 -11.30 -12.98 -0.06
C LYS A 72 -12.01 -12.58 1.22
N SER A 73 -11.97 -11.29 1.57
CA SER A 73 -12.61 -10.78 2.79
C SER A 73 -13.14 -9.36 2.59
N THR A 74 -14.34 -9.09 3.11
CA THR A 74 -14.96 -7.75 3.05
C THR A 74 -14.34 -6.72 4.00
N ASP A 75 -13.49 -7.19 4.92
CA ASP A 75 -12.72 -6.41 5.89
C ASP A 75 -11.21 -6.61 5.67
N MET A 76 -10.79 -6.92 4.44
CA MET A 76 -9.37 -7.13 4.13
C MET A 76 -8.54 -5.89 4.43
N THR A 77 -7.39 -6.07 5.06
CA THR A 77 -6.36 -5.05 5.23
C THR A 77 -5.01 -5.65 4.84
N VAL A 78 -3.98 -4.82 4.62
CA VAL A 78 -2.63 -5.33 4.38
C VAL A 78 -2.20 -6.24 5.52
N GLY A 79 -2.32 -5.79 6.77
CA GLY A 79 -1.93 -6.57 7.95
C GLY A 79 -2.64 -7.93 8.03
N LYS A 80 -3.94 -7.98 7.76
CA LYS A 80 -4.72 -9.22 7.73
C LYS A 80 -4.21 -10.18 6.67
N CYS A 81 -3.88 -9.69 5.47
CA CYS A 81 -3.31 -10.54 4.42
C CYS A 81 -1.93 -11.10 4.81
N LEU A 82 -1.07 -10.27 5.39
CA LEU A 82 0.25 -10.71 5.86
C LEU A 82 0.15 -11.77 6.96
N GLU A 83 -0.82 -11.63 7.87
CA GLU A 83 -1.13 -12.65 8.89
C GLU A 83 -1.60 -13.97 8.28
N ILE A 84 -2.52 -13.92 7.29
CA ILE A 84 -3.01 -15.10 6.57
C ILE A 84 -1.83 -15.83 5.90
N CYS A 85 -0.99 -15.11 5.16
CA CYS A 85 0.13 -15.73 4.44
C CYS A 85 1.24 -16.23 5.38
N LYS A 86 1.42 -15.58 6.54
CA LYS A 86 2.33 -16.08 7.57
C LYS A 86 1.83 -17.36 8.22
N GLY A 87 0.54 -17.40 8.60
CA GLY A 87 -0.10 -18.51 9.30
C GLY A 87 -0.32 -19.76 8.42
N GLY A 88 -0.52 -19.58 7.11
CA GLY A 88 -0.81 -20.67 6.16
C GLY A 88 0.39 -21.50 5.69
N GLY A 89 1.58 -21.35 6.32
CA GLY A 89 2.80 -22.06 5.91
C GLY A 89 4.02 -21.17 5.72
N SER A 90 3.96 -19.89 6.13
CA SER A 90 5.02 -18.89 5.90
C SER A 90 5.41 -18.77 4.42
N TYR A 91 4.43 -18.44 3.58
CA TYR A 91 4.65 -18.24 2.16
C TYR A 91 5.67 -17.13 1.89
N ASN A 92 6.52 -17.30 0.89
CA ASN A 92 7.53 -16.29 0.55
C ASN A 92 6.91 -14.97 0.08
N TYR A 93 5.72 -15.02 -0.52
CA TYR A 93 5.02 -13.86 -1.05
C TYR A 93 3.59 -13.79 -0.52
N ALA A 94 3.18 -12.55 -0.26
CA ALA A 94 1.80 -12.15 -0.02
C ALA A 94 1.45 -11.05 -1.02
N GLY A 95 0.24 -11.06 -1.56
CA GLY A 95 -0.21 -10.09 -2.54
C GLY A 95 -1.64 -9.67 -2.26
N LEU A 96 -1.92 -8.38 -2.42
CA LEU A 96 -3.28 -7.86 -2.33
C LEU A 96 -3.74 -7.41 -3.71
N GLU A 97 -4.94 -7.85 -4.08
CA GLU A 97 -5.58 -7.50 -5.36
C GLU A 97 -7.04 -7.13 -5.13
N TYR A 98 -7.54 -6.20 -5.96
CA TYR A 98 -8.95 -5.85 -6.05
C TYR A 98 -9.63 -5.60 -4.70
N THR A 99 -8.97 -4.79 -3.85
CA THR A 99 -9.48 -4.28 -2.56
C THR A 99 -9.62 -5.35 -1.46
N SER A 100 -9.85 -6.62 -1.80
CA SER A 100 -10.40 -7.63 -0.90
C SER A 100 -9.73 -8.99 -1.00
N GLU A 101 -8.92 -9.23 -2.02
CA GLU A 101 -8.25 -10.50 -2.25
C GLU A 101 -6.86 -10.50 -1.63
N CYS A 102 -6.53 -11.61 -0.97
CA CYS A 102 -5.22 -11.90 -0.45
C CYS A 102 -4.69 -13.18 -1.12
N TRP A 103 -3.57 -13.05 -1.79
CA TRP A 103 -2.86 -14.09 -2.52
C TRP A 103 -1.60 -14.46 -1.76
N CYS A 104 -1.47 -15.73 -1.37
CA CYS A 104 -0.29 -16.25 -0.70
C CYS A 104 0.36 -17.31 -1.59
N GLY A 105 1.68 -17.27 -1.71
CA GLY A 105 2.37 -18.26 -2.52
C GLY A 105 3.87 -18.31 -2.29
N PRO A 106 4.50 -19.47 -2.56
CA PRO A 106 5.95 -19.60 -2.52
C PRO A 106 6.65 -18.88 -3.67
N TYR A 107 5.93 -18.55 -4.75
CA TYR A 107 6.51 -18.02 -5.99
C TYR A 107 5.81 -16.74 -6.46
N LEU A 108 6.61 -15.88 -7.09
CA LEU A 108 6.17 -14.73 -7.88
C LEU A 108 6.59 -15.04 -9.32
N SER A 109 5.66 -14.95 -10.27
CA SER A 109 5.88 -15.26 -11.68
C SER A 109 6.91 -14.32 -12.31
N ASP A 110 7.82 -14.85 -13.14
CA ASP A 110 8.79 -14.05 -13.90
C ASP A 110 8.11 -13.13 -14.94
N PHE A 111 6.85 -13.41 -15.30
CA PHE A 111 6.04 -12.54 -16.16
C PHE A 111 5.31 -11.43 -15.38
N SER A 112 5.37 -11.47 -14.05
CA SER A 112 4.87 -10.39 -13.20
C SER A 112 5.94 -9.32 -13.07
N GLN A 113 5.77 -8.24 -13.82
CA GLN A 113 6.69 -7.11 -13.89
C GLN A 113 6.31 -6.07 -12.84
N LYS A 114 7.33 -5.43 -12.26
CA LYS A 114 7.14 -4.32 -11.34
C LYS A 114 6.62 -3.09 -12.09
N LEU A 115 5.67 -2.43 -11.47
CA LEU A 115 4.98 -1.24 -11.97
C LEU A 115 5.27 -0.04 -11.08
N GLU A 116 4.76 1.12 -11.48
CA GLU A 116 4.69 2.27 -10.57
C GLU A 116 3.70 1.98 -9.44
N ASP A 117 4.06 2.33 -8.20
CA ASP A 117 3.25 2.02 -7.02
C ASP A 117 1.83 2.63 -7.11
N GLY A 118 1.69 3.77 -7.77
CA GLY A 118 0.40 4.43 -8.04
C GLY A 118 -0.57 3.64 -8.93
N GLN A 119 -0.13 2.55 -9.58
CA GLN A 119 -1.04 1.65 -10.30
C GLN A 119 -1.73 0.63 -9.39
N CYS A 120 -1.30 0.50 -8.15
CA CYS A 120 -2.01 -0.23 -7.11
C CYS A 120 -2.90 0.75 -6.36
N ASP A 121 -3.94 1.23 -7.06
CA ASP A 121 -4.77 2.38 -6.75
C ASP A 121 -6.08 2.06 -6.03
N LEU A 122 -6.30 0.80 -5.65
CA LEU A 122 -7.48 0.39 -4.91
C LEU A 122 -7.22 0.27 -3.41
N GLY A 123 -8.02 0.99 -2.62
CA GLY A 123 -7.98 0.95 -1.16
C GLY A 123 -8.46 -0.39 -0.60
N CYS A 124 -7.94 -0.80 0.55
CA CYS A 124 -8.36 -2.04 1.18
C CYS A 124 -9.81 -1.98 1.67
N ALA A 125 -10.52 -3.11 1.62
CA ALA A 125 -11.92 -3.19 2.02
C ALA A 125 -12.14 -2.82 3.50
N GLY A 126 -11.21 -3.25 4.37
CA GLY A 126 -11.19 -2.95 5.79
C GLY A 126 -10.40 -1.69 6.17
N ASN A 127 -9.66 -1.08 5.23
CA ASN A 127 -8.95 0.19 5.44
C ASN A 127 -8.66 0.89 4.10
N ASN A 128 -9.55 1.78 3.69
CA ASN A 128 -9.46 2.46 2.39
C ASN A 128 -8.28 3.43 2.24
N SER A 129 -7.50 3.67 3.31
CA SER A 129 -6.30 4.51 3.26
C SER A 129 -5.04 3.73 2.88
N GLN A 130 -5.11 2.40 2.83
CA GLN A 130 -4.01 1.51 2.47
C GLN A 130 -4.16 1.00 1.03
N ALA A 131 -3.07 0.97 0.27
CA ALA A 131 -3.05 0.35 -1.06
C ALA A 131 -3.21 -1.17 -0.96
N CYS A 132 -4.19 -1.72 -1.69
CA CYS A 132 -4.59 -3.13 -1.71
C CYS A 132 -4.70 -3.67 -3.14
N GLY A 133 -3.72 -3.32 -3.97
CA GLY A 133 -3.67 -3.70 -5.38
C GLY A 133 -4.52 -2.80 -6.27
N GLY A 134 -4.99 -3.37 -7.37
CA GLY A 134 -5.81 -2.71 -8.39
C GLY A 134 -6.50 -3.76 -9.25
N ALA A 135 -7.15 -3.33 -10.34
CA ALA A 135 -7.67 -4.27 -11.34
C ALA A 135 -6.51 -4.90 -12.13
N LEU A 136 -6.27 -6.21 -11.96
CA LEU A 136 -5.10 -6.91 -12.52
C LEU A 136 -3.76 -6.29 -12.08
N ARG A 137 -3.73 -5.78 -10.83
CA ARG A 137 -2.56 -5.18 -10.20
C ARG A 137 -2.46 -5.71 -8.78
N VAL A 138 -1.27 -6.18 -8.40
CA VAL A 138 -1.03 -6.84 -7.13
C VAL A 138 -0.04 -6.01 -6.32
N SER A 139 -0.43 -5.59 -5.11
CA SER A 139 0.50 -5.04 -4.13
C SER A 139 1.26 -6.19 -3.47
N VAL A 140 2.53 -6.37 -3.85
CA VAL A 140 3.31 -7.55 -3.46
C VAL A 140 4.18 -7.24 -2.24
N TYR A 141 4.17 -8.19 -1.31
CA TYR A 141 5.02 -8.24 -0.13
C TYR A 141 5.83 -9.51 -0.14
N LYS A 142 7.10 -9.41 0.24
CA LYS A 142 8.02 -10.56 0.31
C LYS A 142 8.44 -10.80 1.75
N LEU A 143 8.36 -12.05 2.18
CA LEU A 143 8.93 -12.45 3.46
C LEU A 143 10.44 -12.26 3.37
N GLN A 144 10.99 -11.33 4.14
CA GLN A 144 12.41 -11.34 4.43
C GLN A 144 12.69 -12.58 5.25
N SER A 145 13.42 -13.52 4.66
CA SER A 145 14.22 -14.39 5.49
C SER A 145 15.10 -13.44 6.30
N ASN A 146 14.88 -13.37 7.61
CA ASN A 146 15.96 -13.06 8.52
C ASN A 146 16.98 -14.18 8.28
N SER A 147 17.76 -14.06 7.20
CA SER A 147 19.16 -14.42 7.25
C SER A 147 19.58 -13.67 8.48
N ALA A 148 19.65 -14.39 9.60
CA ALA A 148 20.26 -13.88 10.80
C ALA A 148 21.44 -13.08 10.27
N ILE A 149 21.52 -11.80 10.63
CA ILE A 149 22.82 -11.15 10.68
C ILE A 149 23.71 -12.27 11.17
N GLY A 150 24.65 -12.68 10.32
CA GLY A 150 25.69 -13.60 10.72
C GLY A 150 26.47 -12.84 11.77
N VAL A 151 25.89 -12.69 12.97
CA VAL A 151 26.58 -12.94 14.19
C VAL A 151 27.12 -14.33 13.90
N LEU A 152 28.34 -14.32 13.39
CA LEU A 152 29.37 -15.26 13.71
C LEU A 152 29.24 -15.51 15.21
N SER A 153 28.25 -16.33 15.58
CA SER A 153 28.39 -17.23 16.70
C SER A 153 29.46 -18.18 16.20
N GLY A 154 30.69 -17.68 16.31
CA GLY A 154 31.88 -18.42 16.03
C GLY A 154 31.71 -19.68 16.82
N ARG A 155 31.47 -20.78 16.10
CA ARG A 155 31.79 -22.09 16.62
C ARG A 155 33.31 -22.09 16.67
N ILE A 156 33.86 -21.41 17.68
CA ILE A 156 35.22 -21.59 18.12
C ILE A 156 35.25 -23.06 18.49
N SER A 157 35.77 -23.86 17.57
CA SER A 157 36.12 -25.24 17.84
C SER A 157 37.04 -25.19 19.05
N THR A 158 36.61 -25.78 20.15
CA THR A 158 37.39 -25.89 21.39
C THR A 158 38.76 -26.54 21.16
N ARG A 159 38.98 -27.18 20.01
CA ARG A 159 40.27 -27.70 19.57
C ARG A 159 41.27 -26.61 19.12
N LEU A 160 40.82 -25.43 18.70
CA LEU A 160 41.71 -24.36 18.24
C LEU A 160 42.24 -23.48 19.39
N VAL A 161 41.50 -23.36 20.50
CA VAL A 161 41.91 -22.55 21.67
C VAL A 161 43.04 -23.20 22.46
N ILE A 162 43.13 -24.54 22.44
CA ILE A 162 44.15 -25.30 23.17
C ILE A 162 45.55 -25.16 22.52
N LEU A 163 45.62 -24.88 21.21
CA LEU A 163 46.90 -24.67 20.53
C LEU A 163 47.49 -23.28 20.81
N ALA A 164 46.65 -22.28 21.09
CA ALA A 164 47.10 -20.92 21.36
C ALA A 164 47.74 -20.75 22.76
N SER A 165 47.36 -21.56 23.75
CA SER A 165 47.97 -21.53 25.08
C SER A 165 49.30 -22.29 25.17
N ALA A 166 49.54 -23.26 24.29
CA ALA A 166 50.79 -24.02 24.26
C ALA A 166 51.96 -23.23 23.65
N VAL A 167 51.69 -22.31 22.71
CA VAL A 167 52.74 -21.49 22.07
C VAL A 167 53.22 -20.38 23.01
N CYS A 168 52.38 -19.89 23.92
CA CYS A 168 52.75 -18.81 24.85
C CYS A 168 53.75 -19.27 25.93
N ALA A 169 53.79 -20.56 26.27
CA ALA A 169 54.68 -21.08 27.31
C ALA A 169 56.13 -21.30 26.84
N ALA A 170 56.40 -21.36 25.54
CA ALA A 170 57.73 -21.68 25.01
C ALA A 170 58.63 -20.44 24.76
N VAL A 171 58.09 -19.22 24.81
CA VAL A 171 58.84 -17.99 24.48
C VAL A 171 59.34 -17.24 25.74
N LEU A 172 58.99 -17.70 26.94
CA LEU A 172 59.45 -17.10 28.22
C LEU A 172 60.67 -17.79 28.85
N LEU A 173 61.30 -18.72 28.13
CA LEU A 173 62.53 -19.41 28.55
C LEU A 173 63.57 -19.38 27.43
N GLN A 174 64.01 -18.17 27.06
CA GLN A 174 65.30 -17.90 26.42
C GLN A 174 65.68 -16.42 26.61
#